data_AF-A0A2K6NNB9-F1
#
_entry.id   AF-A0A2K6NNB9-F1
#
_cell.length_a   1.000
_cell.length_b   1.000
_cell.length_c   1.000
_cell.angle_alpha   90.00
_cell.angle_beta   90.00
_cell.angle_gamma   90.00
#
_symmetry.space_group_name_H-M   'P 1'
#
loop_
_entity.id
_entity.type
_entity.pdbx_description
1 polymer ?
#
loop_
_entity_poly.entity_id
_entity_poly.type
_entity_poly.pdbx_seq_one_letter_code
_entity_poly.pdbx_strand_id
1 'polypeptide(L)'
;MGCDRNCGLITGAVIGAVLAVFGGILMPVGDMLIQKTIKKEVVLEEGTTAFKNWVKTGTEIYRQFWIFDVQNPQEVMMNSSNIQVKQRGPYTYRVRFLAKENITQDPKDNTVSFLQPNGAIFEPSLSVGTEADNFTVLNLAVAAAAHIYPNPFVQVVLNSLINKSKSSMFQVRTLRELLWGYTDPFLSLVPYPVTTTVGMFYPYNNTVDGVYKVFNGKDSISKVAIIDTYKGKRNLSYWESYCDMINGTDAASFPPFVEKSQVLQFFSSDICRETCVHFTSSFSICKS
;
A
#
# COMPACT_ATOMS: atom_id res chain seq x y z
N MET A 1 -12.05 -73.21 23.98
CA MET A 1 -12.54 -72.24 22.97
C MET A 1 -11.35 -71.43 22.48
N GLY A 2 -10.67 -71.93 21.44
CA GLY A 2 -9.49 -71.27 20.88
C GLY A 2 -9.93 -70.15 19.95
N CYS A 3 -9.49 -68.93 20.22
CA CYS A 3 -9.67 -67.81 19.31
C CYS A 3 -8.80 -68.07 18.07
N ASP A 4 -9.44 -68.26 16.91
CA ASP A 4 -8.78 -68.69 15.69
C ASP A 4 -7.91 -67.55 15.15
N ARG A 5 -6.58 -67.66 15.31
CA ARG A 5 -5.61 -66.59 15.01
C ARG A 5 -5.72 -66.09 13.56
N ASN A 6 -6.12 -66.96 12.64
CA ASN A 6 -6.37 -66.61 11.24
C ASN A 6 -7.63 -65.76 11.06
N CYS A 7 -8.68 -65.96 11.86
CA CYS A 7 -9.90 -65.16 11.82
C CYS A 7 -9.65 -63.72 12.29
N GLY A 8 -8.81 -63.55 13.32
CA GLY A 8 -8.36 -62.24 13.79
C GLY A 8 -7.54 -61.48 12.75
N LEU A 9 -6.62 -62.16 12.06
CA LEU A 9 -5.81 -61.57 10.97
C LEU A 9 -6.66 -61.16 9.76
N ILE A 10 -7.60 -61.99 9.33
CA ILE A 10 -8.51 -61.68 8.21
C ILE A 10 -9.41 -60.49 8.58
N THR A 11 -9.99 -60.49 9.78
CA THR A 11 -10.84 -59.40 10.27
C THR A 11 -10.05 -58.09 10.34
N GLY A 12 -8.82 -58.11 10.85
CA GLY A 12 -7.94 -56.95 10.88
C GLY A 12 -7.58 -56.43 9.48
N ALA A 13 -7.28 -57.30 8.53
CA ALA A 13 -7.00 -56.93 7.15
C ALA A 13 -8.21 -56.30 6.44
N VAL A 14 -9.42 -56.85 6.67
CA VAL A 14 -10.67 -56.29 6.12
C VAL A 14 -10.95 -54.91 6.71
N ILE A 15 -10.83 -54.74 8.03
CA ILE A 15 -11.02 -53.43 8.68
C ILE A 15 -9.99 -52.42 8.17
N GLY A 16 -8.72 -52.82 8.05
CA GLY A 16 -7.65 -51.98 7.51
C GLY A 16 -7.91 -51.54 6.07
N ALA A 17 -8.36 -52.46 5.21
CA ALA A 17 -8.73 -52.15 3.82
C ALA A 17 -9.93 -51.18 3.75
N VAL A 18 -10.95 -51.39 4.58
CA VAL A 18 -12.11 -50.49 4.65
C VAL A 18 -11.70 -49.09 5.12
N LEU A 19 -10.85 -48.98 6.15
CA LEU A 19 -10.34 -47.70 6.63
C LEU A 19 -9.47 -46.99 5.59
N ALA A 20 -8.64 -47.74 4.84
CA ALA A 20 -7.83 -47.17 3.76
C ALA A 20 -8.69 -46.65 2.60
N VAL A 21 -9.73 -47.39 2.20
CA VAL A 21 -10.70 -46.94 1.18
C VAL A 21 -11.48 -45.72 1.68
N PHE A 22 -11.93 -45.74 2.93
CA PHE A 22 -12.66 -44.62 3.52
C PHE A 22 -11.79 -43.37 3.65
N GLY A 23 -10.53 -43.50 4.07
CA GLY A 23 -9.55 -42.42 4.09
C GLY A 23 -9.26 -41.86 2.69
N GLY A 24 -9.10 -42.74 1.70
CA GLY A 24 -8.90 -42.36 0.30
C GLY A 24 -10.07 -41.59 -0.31
N ILE A 25 -11.31 -41.84 0.15
CA ILE A 25 -12.51 -41.08 -0.26
C ILE A 25 -12.65 -39.78 0.54
N LEU A 26 -12.37 -39.80 1.85
CA LEU A 26 -12.54 -38.63 2.71
C LEU A 26 -11.57 -37.49 2.38
N MET A 27 -10.33 -37.79 1.98
CA MET A 27 -9.35 -36.76 1.59
C MET A 27 -9.88 -35.84 0.45
N PRO A 28 -10.27 -36.36 -0.73
CA PRO A 28 -10.77 -35.51 -1.82
C PRO A 28 -12.13 -34.87 -1.49
N VAL A 29 -12.99 -35.54 -0.69
CA VAL A 29 -14.26 -34.93 -0.24
C VAL A 29 -14.01 -33.76 0.70
N GLY A 30 -13.05 -33.90 1.62
CA GLY A 30 -12.61 -32.83 2.51
C GLY A 30 -12.09 -31.63 1.71
N ASP A 31 -11.18 -31.85 0.76
CA ASP A 31 -10.66 -30.80 -0.11
C ASP A 31 -11.76 -30.08 -0.89
N MET A 32 -12.72 -30.83 -1.45
CA MET A 32 -13.87 -30.23 -2.16
C MET A 32 -14.73 -29.35 -1.25
N LEU A 33 -15.01 -29.79 -0.02
CA LEU A 33 -15.80 -29.01 0.94
C LEU A 33 -15.06 -27.75 1.39
N ILE A 34 -13.75 -27.86 1.64
CA ILE A 34 -12.89 -26.73 2.00
C ILE A 34 -12.88 -25.72 0.85
N GLN A 35 -12.62 -26.15 -0.39
CA GLN A 35 -12.61 -25.27 -1.55
C GLN A 35 -13.96 -24.59 -1.78
N LYS A 36 -15.09 -25.30 -1.61
CA LYS A 36 -16.43 -24.71 -1.73
C LYS A 36 -16.68 -23.64 -0.66
N THR A 37 -16.25 -23.90 0.57
CA THR A 37 -16.40 -22.95 1.68
C THR A 37 -15.54 -21.72 1.46
N ILE A 38 -14.28 -21.88 1.04
CA ILE A 38 -13.37 -20.77 0.70
C ILE A 38 -13.97 -19.93 -0.43
N LYS A 39 -14.43 -20.56 -1.52
CA LYS A 39 -15.01 -19.85 -2.65
C LYS A 39 -16.23 -19.00 -2.28
N LYS A 40 -16.95 -19.37 -1.21
CA LYS A 40 -18.09 -18.60 -0.70
C LYS A 40 -17.65 -17.48 0.26
N GLU A 41 -16.73 -17.77 1.18
CA GLU A 41 -16.31 -16.83 2.23
C GLU A 41 -15.33 -15.74 1.76
N VAL A 42 -14.67 -15.96 0.62
CA VAL A 42 -13.69 -15.01 0.04
C VAL A 42 -14.34 -13.95 -0.85
N VAL A 43 -15.60 -14.13 -1.27
CA VAL A 43 -16.35 -13.15 -2.07
C VAL A 43 -16.51 -11.85 -1.28
N LEU A 44 -16.30 -10.70 -1.94
CA LEU A 44 -16.50 -9.38 -1.34
C LEU A 44 -17.98 -9.00 -1.36
N GLU A 45 -18.77 -9.65 -0.51
CA GLU A 45 -20.20 -9.40 -0.33
C GLU A 45 -20.54 -9.29 1.16
N GLU A 46 -21.56 -8.48 1.47
CA GLU A 46 -22.06 -8.36 2.84
C GLU A 46 -22.38 -9.73 3.46
N GLY A 47 -21.86 -9.96 4.68
CA GLY A 47 -22.03 -11.20 5.41
C GLY A 47 -20.81 -12.12 5.37
N THR A 48 -19.95 -12.05 4.34
CA THR A 48 -18.76 -12.89 4.27
C THR A 48 -17.64 -12.41 5.21
N THR A 49 -16.76 -13.33 5.57
CA THR A 49 -15.58 -13.02 6.40
C THR A 49 -14.59 -12.11 5.66
N ALA A 50 -14.40 -12.31 4.35
CA ALA A 50 -13.52 -11.48 3.55
C ALA A 50 -14.02 -10.04 3.44
N PHE A 51 -15.32 -9.83 3.25
CA PHE A 51 -15.88 -8.49 3.16
C PHE A 51 -15.67 -7.69 4.45
N LYS A 52 -15.91 -8.28 5.62
CA LYS A 52 -15.67 -7.61 6.91
C LYS A 52 -14.22 -7.11 7.06
N ASN A 53 -13.25 -7.98 6.79
CA ASN A 53 -11.83 -7.63 6.85
C ASN A 53 -11.40 -6.66 5.74
N TRP A 54 -12.05 -6.72 4.58
CA TRP A 54 -11.78 -5.84 3.46
C TRP A 54 -12.28 -4.41 3.72
N VAL A 55 -13.48 -4.25 4.29
CA VAL A 55 -14.05 -2.94 4.68
C VAL A 55 -13.17 -2.28 5.73
N LYS A 56 -12.86 -3.00 6.82
CA LYS A 56 -11.99 -2.53 7.88
C LYS A 56 -11.06 -3.65 8.30
N THR A 57 -9.76 -3.46 8.07
CA THR A 57 -8.76 -4.47 8.42
C THR A 57 -8.68 -4.63 9.94
N GLY A 58 -8.58 -5.88 10.39
CA GLY A 58 -8.37 -6.21 11.80
C GLY A 58 -6.91 -6.04 12.25
N THR A 59 -5.96 -5.87 11.32
CA THR A 59 -4.54 -5.66 11.65
C THR A 59 -4.21 -4.18 11.77
N GLU A 60 -3.33 -3.84 12.69
CA GLU A 60 -2.77 -2.50 12.77
C GLU A 60 -1.67 -2.37 11.71
N ILE A 61 -1.74 -1.33 10.88
CA ILE A 61 -0.76 -1.06 9.84
C ILE A 61 0.07 0.14 10.28
N TYR A 62 1.38 -0.04 10.30
CA TYR A 62 2.33 0.99 10.65
C TYR A 62 3.15 1.43 9.44
N ARG A 63 3.42 2.72 9.34
CA ARG A 63 4.35 3.32 8.37
C ARG A 63 5.47 3.99 9.16
N GLN A 64 6.70 3.56 8.91
CA GLN A 64 7.89 4.08 9.58
C GLN A 64 8.69 4.95 8.62
N PHE A 65 9.05 6.14 9.08
CA PHE A 65 9.85 7.09 8.30
C PHE A 65 11.28 7.16 8.82
N TRP A 66 12.22 7.18 7.88
CA TRP A 66 13.61 7.55 8.14
C TRP A 66 13.96 8.76 7.29
N ILE A 67 14.47 9.80 7.94
CA ILE A 67 14.86 11.04 7.28
C ILE A 67 16.38 11.04 7.09
N PHE A 68 16.82 11.41 5.89
CA PHE A 68 18.23 11.66 5.61
C PHE A 68 18.57 13.11 5.97
N ASP A 69 19.16 13.28 7.16
CA ASP A 69 19.55 14.59 7.69
C ASP A 69 20.88 15.02 7.05
N VAL A 70 20.90 16.16 6.35
CA VAL A 70 22.06 16.63 5.59
C VAL A 70 23.10 17.25 6.54
N GLN A 71 24.35 16.80 6.43
CA GLN A 71 25.44 17.18 7.34
C GLN A 71 26.30 18.34 6.80
N ASN A 72 26.41 18.50 5.48
CA ASN A 72 27.26 19.49 4.82
C ASN A 72 26.51 20.41 3.83
N PRO A 73 25.38 21.04 4.22
CA PRO A 73 24.51 21.79 3.29
C PRO A 73 25.23 22.96 2.58
N GLN A 74 26.12 23.66 3.29
CA GLN A 74 26.85 24.81 2.76
C GLN A 74 27.91 24.41 1.72
N GLU A 75 28.61 23.29 1.96
CA GLU A 75 29.60 22.76 1.03
C GLU A 75 28.94 22.30 -0.27
N VAL A 76 27.79 21.64 -0.19
CA VAL A 76 27.03 21.24 -1.37
C VAL A 76 26.57 22.47 -2.17
N MET A 77 26.01 23.48 -1.49
CA MET A 77 25.47 24.66 -2.16
C MET A 77 26.56 25.51 -2.83
N MET A 78 27.73 25.68 -2.21
CA MET A 78 28.79 26.55 -2.72
C MET A 78 29.79 25.82 -3.64
N ASN A 79 30.14 24.58 -3.30
CA ASN A 79 31.22 23.85 -3.95
C ASN A 79 30.72 22.67 -4.82
N SER A 80 29.40 22.44 -4.86
CA SER A 80 28.81 21.30 -5.57
C SER A 80 29.39 19.95 -5.11
N SER A 81 29.72 19.83 -3.82
CA SER A 81 30.24 18.59 -3.23
C SER A 81 29.15 17.52 -3.09
N ASN A 82 29.55 16.30 -2.75
CA ASN A 82 28.61 15.22 -2.45
C ASN A 82 27.83 15.50 -1.16
N ILE A 83 26.54 15.17 -1.18
CA ILE A 83 25.66 15.33 -0.01
C ILE A 83 25.98 14.24 1.01
N GLN A 84 26.52 14.64 2.16
CA GLN A 84 26.69 13.77 3.32
C GLN A 84 25.39 13.74 4.11
N VAL A 85 24.85 12.54 4.35
CA VAL A 85 23.58 12.35 5.05
C VAL A 85 23.74 11.42 6.24
N LYS A 86 22.96 11.67 7.29
CA LYS A 86 22.78 10.77 8.43
C LYS A 86 21.33 10.36 8.53
N GLN A 87 21.07 9.06 8.42
CA GLN A 87 19.72 8.52 8.56
C GLN A 87 19.25 8.62 10.03
N ARG A 88 18.03 9.14 10.24
CA ARG A 88 17.40 9.26 11.56
C ARG A 88 15.97 8.71 11.51
N GLY A 89 15.66 7.75 12.38
CA GLY A 89 14.36 7.09 12.47
C GLY A 89 14.45 5.80 13.32
N PRO A 90 13.36 5.03 13.43
CA PRO A 90 12.06 5.26 12.79
C PRO A 90 11.24 6.36 13.48
N TYR A 91 10.46 7.09 12.70
CA TYR A 91 9.28 7.82 13.18
C TYR A 91 8.03 7.09 12.70
N THR A 92 7.30 6.52 13.65
CA THR A 92 6.25 5.54 13.38
C THR A 92 4.88 6.19 13.42
N TYR A 93 4.07 5.91 12.39
CA TYR A 93 2.67 6.30 12.33
C TYR A 93 1.78 5.09 12.09
N ARG A 94 0.69 4.99 12.85
CA ARG A 94 -0.41 4.09 12.52
C ARG A 94 -1.21 4.67 11.36
N VAL A 95 -1.33 3.90 10.29
CA VAL A 95 -2.03 4.30 9.05
C VAL A 95 -3.10 3.25 8.70
N ARG A 96 -3.95 3.55 7.71
CA ARG A 96 -4.98 2.62 7.20
C ARG A 96 -5.90 2.03 8.29
N PHE A 97 -6.14 2.78 9.36
CA PHE A 97 -7.03 2.39 10.47
C PHE A 97 -8.50 2.77 10.22
N LEU A 98 -8.76 3.61 9.21
CA LEU A 98 -10.09 4.02 8.77
C LEU A 98 -10.70 2.97 7.84
N ALA A 99 -12.01 2.74 7.99
CA ALA A 99 -12.75 1.84 7.12
C ALA A 99 -12.91 2.43 5.72
N LYS A 100 -13.05 1.58 4.71
CA LYS A 100 -13.43 2.00 3.35
C LYS A 100 -14.78 2.70 3.36
N GLU A 101 -14.93 3.74 2.55
CA GLU A 101 -16.11 4.60 2.47
C GLU A 101 -16.84 4.43 1.12
N ASN A 102 -18.09 4.89 1.06
CA ASN A 102 -18.96 4.90 -0.14
C ASN A 102 -19.03 3.55 -0.86
N ILE A 103 -19.13 2.47 -0.09
CA ILE A 103 -19.12 1.10 -0.62
C ILE A 103 -20.42 0.84 -1.37
N THR A 104 -20.30 0.55 -2.67
CA THR A 104 -21.45 0.29 -3.55
C THR A 104 -21.23 -0.97 -4.35
N GLN A 105 -22.16 -1.92 -4.25
CA GLN A 105 -22.13 -3.16 -5.03
C GLN A 105 -22.84 -2.96 -6.38
N ASP A 106 -22.22 -3.45 -7.45
CA ASP A 106 -22.85 -3.54 -8.76
C ASP A 106 -23.07 -5.02 -9.12
N PRO A 107 -24.34 -5.49 -9.09
CA PRO A 107 -24.67 -6.88 -9.40
C PRO A 107 -24.59 -7.21 -10.90
N LYS A 108 -24.60 -6.21 -11.80
CA LYS A 108 -24.52 -6.46 -13.25
C LYS A 108 -23.11 -6.87 -13.65
N ASP A 109 -22.13 -6.15 -13.12
CA ASP A 109 -20.71 -6.34 -13.44
C ASP A 109 -19.98 -7.23 -12.42
N ASN A 110 -20.64 -7.62 -11.32
CA ASN A 110 -20.04 -8.32 -10.18
C ASN A 110 -18.84 -7.56 -9.60
N THR A 111 -19.05 -6.26 -9.35
CA THR A 111 -18.02 -5.37 -8.80
C THR A 111 -18.48 -4.67 -7.54
N VAL A 112 -17.52 -4.17 -6.77
CA VAL A 112 -17.74 -3.30 -5.61
C VAL A 112 -16.88 -2.06 -5.76
N SER A 113 -17.48 -0.88 -5.59
CA SER A 113 -16.80 0.40 -5.61
C SER A 113 -16.57 0.93 -4.20
N PHE A 114 -15.45 1.63 -3.96
CA PHE A 114 -15.14 2.23 -2.66
C PHE A 114 -14.16 3.41 -2.76
N LEU A 115 -14.07 4.16 -1.66
CA LEU A 115 -13.04 5.16 -1.37
C LEU A 115 -12.19 4.68 -0.19
N GLN A 116 -10.88 4.89 -0.26
CA GLN A 116 -9.95 4.58 0.82
C GLN A 116 -9.55 5.88 1.53
N PRO A 117 -10.11 6.20 2.70
CA PRO A 117 -9.73 7.39 3.44
C PRO A 117 -8.31 7.28 4.01
N ASN A 118 -7.60 8.41 4.00
CA ASN A 118 -6.23 8.55 4.45
C ASN A 118 -6.19 9.20 5.85
N GLY A 119 -5.45 8.56 6.75
CA GLY A 119 -5.21 9.04 8.10
C GLY A 119 -3.91 8.49 8.64
N ALA A 120 -3.17 9.32 9.38
CA ALA A 120 -1.95 8.95 10.08
C ALA A 120 -2.00 9.45 11.53
N ILE A 121 -1.77 8.53 12.48
CA ILE A 121 -1.65 8.82 13.91
C ILE A 121 -0.22 8.54 14.32
N PHE A 122 0.47 9.53 14.89
CA PHE A 122 1.85 9.36 15.37
C PHE A 122 1.89 8.43 16.59
N GLU A 123 2.87 7.53 16.63
CA GLU A 123 3.08 6.56 17.71
C GLU A 123 4.42 6.85 18.41
N PRO A 124 4.45 7.69 19.47
CA PRO A 124 5.68 8.06 20.16
C PRO A 124 6.42 6.86 20.77
N SER A 125 5.68 5.86 21.26
CA SER A 125 6.23 4.65 21.88
C SER A 125 7.01 3.77 20.91
N LEU A 126 6.75 3.90 19.61
CA LEU A 126 7.41 3.15 18.53
C LEU A 126 8.38 4.03 17.73
N SER A 127 8.68 5.24 18.22
CA SER A 127 9.47 6.24 17.51
C SER A 127 10.76 6.59 18.25
N VAL A 128 11.81 6.94 17.51
CA VAL A 128 13.11 7.35 18.08
C VAL A 128 13.07 8.75 18.71
N GLY A 129 12.13 9.58 18.30
CA GLY A 129 12.02 10.98 18.72
C GLY A 129 10.61 11.53 18.51
N THR A 130 10.46 12.84 18.44
CA THR A 130 9.16 13.52 18.37
C THR A 130 8.86 14.05 16.96
N GLU A 131 7.61 14.43 16.70
CA GLU A 131 7.26 15.15 15.47
C GLU A 131 7.91 16.55 15.36
N ALA A 132 8.45 17.07 16.47
CA ALA A 132 9.13 18.36 16.54
C ALA A 132 10.64 18.27 16.26
N ASP A 133 11.17 17.06 16.02
CA ASP A 133 12.58 16.87 15.69
C ASP A 133 12.93 17.58 14.38
N ASN A 134 14.02 18.35 14.40
CA ASN A 134 14.47 19.13 13.26
C ASN A 134 15.44 18.35 12.36
N PHE A 135 15.34 18.57 11.05
CA PHE A 135 16.24 18.01 10.04
C PHE A 135 16.66 19.08 9.04
N THR A 136 17.91 19.01 8.60
CA THR A 136 18.38 19.76 7.44
C THR A 136 18.06 18.95 6.19
N VAL A 137 17.20 19.49 5.34
CA VAL A 137 16.71 18.80 4.12
C VAL A 137 16.72 19.73 2.92
N LEU A 138 16.62 19.17 1.73
CA LEU A 138 16.45 19.95 0.51
C LEU A 138 15.23 20.86 0.62
N ASN A 139 15.35 22.10 0.16
CA ASN A 139 14.21 22.98 0.03
C ASN A 139 13.33 22.53 -1.13
N LEU A 140 12.22 21.86 -0.80
CA LEU A 140 11.29 21.28 -1.78
C LEU A 140 10.72 22.33 -2.74
N ALA A 141 10.35 23.51 -2.23
CA ALA A 141 9.77 24.58 -3.03
C ALA A 141 10.79 25.18 -4.00
N VAL A 142 12.00 25.47 -3.52
CA VAL A 142 13.10 26.01 -4.35
C VAL A 142 13.48 25.02 -5.45
N ALA A 143 13.64 23.73 -5.12
CA ALA A 143 13.99 22.70 -6.08
C ALA A 143 12.88 22.48 -7.13
N ALA A 144 11.62 22.36 -6.69
CA ALA A 144 10.49 22.13 -7.59
C ALA A 144 10.23 23.32 -8.52
N ALA A 145 10.24 24.56 -7.99
CA ALA A 145 10.00 25.74 -8.80
C ALA A 145 11.08 25.93 -9.88
N ALA A 146 12.36 25.69 -9.54
CA ALA A 146 13.45 25.75 -10.51
C ALA A 146 13.31 24.70 -11.61
N HIS A 147 12.80 23.51 -11.29
CA HIS A 147 12.58 22.43 -12.26
C HIS A 147 11.36 22.67 -13.16
N ILE A 148 10.23 23.11 -12.60
CA ILE A 148 8.96 23.31 -13.32
C ILE A 148 9.03 24.52 -14.26
N TYR A 149 9.76 25.57 -13.88
CA TYR A 149 9.81 26.82 -14.64
C TYR A 149 11.20 27.07 -15.24
N PRO A 150 11.62 26.35 -16.29
CA PRO A 150 12.95 26.50 -16.88
C PRO A 150 13.14 27.82 -17.67
N ASN A 151 12.07 28.60 -17.88
CA ASN A 151 12.14 29.85 -18.62
C ASN A 151 13.09 30.86 -17.92
N PRO A 152 14.12 31.39 -18.61
CA PRO A 152 15.14 32.26 -17.99
C PRO A 152 14.58 33.53 -17.33
N PHE A 153 13.54 34.13 -17.91
CA PHE A 153 12.93 35.33 -17.34
C PHE A 153 12.19 35.02 -16.04
N VAL A 154 11.47 33.90 -15.99
CA VAL A 154 10.82 33.42 -14.77
C VAL A 154 11.86 33.10 -13.69
N GLN A 155 12.97 32.45 -14.05
CA GLN A 155 14.07 32.14 -13.13
C GLN A 155 14.67 33.39 -12.47
N VAL A 156 14.80 34.51 -13.19
CA VAL A 156 15.26 35.78 -12.59
C VAL A 156 14.30 36.26 -11.52
N VAL A 157 12.98 36.20 -11.79
CA VAL A 157 11.95 36.56 -10.80
C VAL A 157 12.00 35.62 -9.61
N LEU A 158 12.04 34.30 -9.83
CA LEU A 158 12.12 33.30 -8.75
C LEU A 158 13.35 33.52 -7.88
N ASN A 159 14.52 33.75 -8.47
CA ASN A 159 15.75 34.02 -7.73
C ASN A 159 15.65 35.29 -6.86
N SER A 160 15.00 36.35 -7.36
CA SER A 160 14.72 37.55 -6.57
C SER A 160 13.82 37.25 -5.37
N LEU A 161 12.77 36.44 -5.56
CA LEU A 161 11.86 36.05 -4.48
C LEU A 161 12.52 35.12 -3.45
N ILE A 162 13.33 34.16 -3.89
CA ILE A 162 14.10 33.26 -3.02
C ILE A 162 15.03 34.07 -2.11
N ASN A 163 15.77 35.02 -2.68
CA ASN A 163 16.65 35.88 -1.90
C ASN A 163 15.86 36.78 -0.93
N LYS A 164 14.71 37.32 -1.37
CA LYS A 164 13.84 38.16 -0.53
C LYS A 164 13.23 37.40 0.65
N SER A 165 12.83 36.13 0.46
CA SER A 165 12.34 35.27 1.54
C SER A 165 13.46 34.68 2.41
N LYS A 166 14.73 34.95 2.08
CA LYS A 166 15.91 34.32 2.69
C LYS A 166 15.86 32.79 2.58
N SER A 167 15.24 32.28 1.53
CA SER A 167 15.23 30.85 1.22
C SER A 167 16.59 30.43 0.64
N SER A 168 16.96 29.18 0.85
CA SER A 168 18.22 28.60 0.38
C SER A 168 17.96 27.20 -0.22
N MET A 169 18.98 26.59 -0.82
CA MET A 169 18.92 25.23 -1.39
C MET A 169 18.54 24.20 -0.31
N PHE A 170 19.02 24.38 0.92
CA PHE A 170 18.65 23.56 2.07
C PHE A 170 17.88 24.40 3.09
N GLN A 171 17.09 23.71 3.92
CA GLN A 171 16.32 24.32 4.99
C GLN A 171 16.27 23.39 6.20
N VAL A 172 15.99 23.96 7.36
CA VAL A 172 15.71 23.20 8.58
C VAL A 172 14.20 23.16 8.80
N ARG A 173 13.64 21.96 8.94
CA ARG A 173 12.21 21.74 9.19
C ARG A 173 12.00 20.65 10.23
N THR A 174 10.89 20.76 10.94
CA THR A 174 10.43 19.68 11.83
C THR A 174 9.94 18.48 11.02
N LEU A 175 9.90 17.29 11.63
CA LEU A 175 9.31 16.10 11.00
C LEU A 175 7.87 16.38 10.55
N ARG A 176 7.07 17.02 11.41
CA ARG A 176 5.66 17.33 11.15
C ARG A 176 5.49 18.16 9.88
N GLU A 177 6.26 19.23 9.77
CA GLU A 177 6.25 20.12 8.61
C GLU A 177 6.67 19.37 7.34
N LEU A 178 7.78 18.63 7.40
CA LEU A 178 8.33 17.92 6.25
C LEU A 178 7.36 16.88 5.68
N LEU A 179 6.71 16.11 6.54
CA LEU A 179 5.77 15.06 6.12
C LEU A 179 4.41 15.63 5.73
N TRP A 180 3.82 16.46 6.58
CA TRP A 180 2.39 16.80 6.49
C TRP A 180 2.11 18.19 5.92
N GLY A 181 3.14 19.02 5.76
CA GLY A 181 3.02 20.32 5.11
C GLY A 181 3.47 21.48 5.97
N TYR A 182 4.07 22.47 5.33
CA TYR A 182 4.33 23.80 5.87
C TYR A 182 4.11 24.85 4.78
N THR A 183 3.76 26.07 5.19
CA THR A 183 3.68 27.21 4.26
C THR A 183 5.09 27.68 3.93
N ASP A 184 5.47 27.59 2.65
CA ASP A 184 6.79 28.00 2.19
C ASP A 184 6.86 29.53 2.05
N PRO A 185 7.87 30.18 2.66
CA PRO A 185 7.99 31.64 2.63
C PRO A 185 8.34 32.19 1.25
N PHE A 186 9.00 31.40 0.39
CA PHE A 186 9.29 31.80 -0.99
C PHE A 186 8.03 31.73 -1.86
N LEU A 187 7.28 30.63 -1.80
CA LEU A 187 6.03 30.49 -2.56
C LEU A 187 4.97 31.50 -2.14
N SER A 188 4.98 31.94 -0.88
CA SER A 188 4.08 32.98 -0.38
C SER A 188 4.31 34.36 -1.01
N LEU A 189 5.48 34.59 -1.63
CA LEU A 189 5.79 35.83 -2.34
C LEU A 189 5.49 35.76 -3.84
N VAL A 190 5.08 34.60 -4.35
CA VAL A 190 4.81 34.39 -5.77
C VAL A 190 3.52 35.12 -6.17
N PRO A 191 3.55 36.01 -7.18
CA PRO A 191 2.43 36.89 -7.50
C PRO A 191 1.32 36.24 -8.35
N TYR A 192 1.45 34.94 -8.67
CA TYR A 192 0.47 34.17 -9.44
C TYR A 192 -0.04 32.98 -8.63
N PRO A 193 -1.22 32.41 -8.97
CA PRO A 193 -1.83 31.35 -8.18
C PRO A 193 -0.96 30.10 -8.11
N VAL A 194 -0.35 29.86 -6.95
CA VAL A 194 0.41 28.65 -6.64
C VAL A 194 0.00 28.10 -5.27
N THR A 195 0.06 26.78 -5.13
CA THR A 195 -0.07 26.16 -3.80
C THR A 195 1.16 26.53 -2.97
N THR A 196 0.95 27.26 -1.88
CA THR A 196 2.04 27.74 -1.00
C THR A 196 2.43 26.73 0.08
N THR A 197 1.58 25.73 0.34
CA THR A 197 1.86 24.68 1.31
C THR A 197 2.53 23.49 0.63
N VAL A 198 3.68 23.08 1.14
CA VAL A 198 4.50 21.99 0.59
C VAL A 198 4.83 20.98 1.68
N GLY A 199 4.82 19.70 1.33
CA GLY A 199 5.14 18.60 2.22
C GLY A 199 5.13 17.28 1.44
N MET A 200 5.88 16.28 1.92
CA MET A 200 6.05 15.02 1.18
C MET A 200 4.74 14.25 0.99
N PHE A 201 3.84 14.32 1.97
CA PHE A 201 2.52 13.69 1.93
C PHE A 201 1.41 14.74 2.03
N TYR A 202 1.66 16.00 1.66
CA TYR A 202 0.62 17.03 1.74
C TYR A 202 -0.25 17.04 0.47
N PRO A 203 -1.60 17.04 0.60
CA PRO A 203 -2.39 16.73 1.79
C PRO A 203 -2.50 15.22 2.06
N TYR A 204 -2.75 14.83 3.31
CA TYR A 204 -2.96 13.42 3.69
C TYR A 204 -4.24 13.22 4.50
N ASN A 205 -4.28 13.73 5.73
CA ASN A 205 -5.45 13.57 6.60
C ASN A 205 -6.67 14.24 5.98
N ASN A 206 -7.84 13.61 6.13
CA ASN A 206 -9.12 14.03 5.53
C ASN A 206 -9.15 13.99 3.99
N THR A 207 -8.22 13.26 3.36
CA THR A 207 -8.28 12.95 1.93
C THR A 207 -8.76 11.51 1.74
N VAL A 208 -9.21 11.21 0.53
CA VAL A 208 -9.61 9.87 0.10
C VAL A 208 -8.90 9.52 -1.19
N ASP A 209 -8.49 8.27 -1.31
CA ASP A 209 -7.99 7.70 -2.55
C ASP A 209 -9.07 6.86 -3.25
N GLY A 210 -9.24 7.06 -4.54
CA GLY A 210 -10.28 6.43 -5.36
C GLY A 210 -11.07 7.43 -6.22
N VAL A 211 -12.22 7.05 -6.76
CA VAL A 211 -12.96 5.78 -6.52
C VAL A 211 -12.24 4.57 -7.13
N TYR A 212 -12.13 3.50 -6.36
CA TYR A 212 -11.74 2.17 -6.85
C TYR A 212 -13.00 1.37 -7.20
N LYS A 213 -13.01 0.67 -8.33
CA LYS A 213 -14.01 -0.36 -8.68
C LYS A 213 -13.25 -1.68 -8.83
N VAL A 214 -13.55 -2.66 -7.99
CA VAL A 214 -12.88 -3.98 -7.97
C VAL A 214 -13.88 -5.10 -8.19
N PHE A 215 -13.47 -6.21 -8.77
CA PHE A 215 -14.34 -7.38 -8.90
C PHE A 215 -14.60 -8.01 -7.52
N ASN A 216 -15.86 -8.34 -7.24
CA ASN A 216 -16.25 -8.93 -5.95
C ASN A 216 -16.05 -10.45 -5.89
N GLY A 217 -15.78 -11.10 -7.03
CA GLY A 217 -15.49 -12.53 -7.11
C GLY A 217 -16.72 -13.45 -7.19
N LYS A 218 -17.94 -12.90 -7.32
CA LYS A 218 -19.17 -13.69 -7.49
C LYS A 218 -19.20 -14.47 -8.80
N ASP A 219 -18.74 -13.87 -9.89
CA ASP A 219 -18.67 -14.52 -11.20
C ASP A 219 -17.51 -15.52 -11.24
N SER A 220 -16.33 -15.08 -10.82
CA SER A 220 -15.12 -15.88 -10.80
C SER A 220 -14.26 -15.47 -9.61
N ILE A 221 -14.02 -16.43 -8.71
CA ILE A 221 -13.19 -16.21 -7.54
C ILE A 221 -11.75 -15.82 -7.90
N SER A 222 -11.28 -16.18 -9.11
CA SER A 222 -9.95 -15.78 -9.60
C SER A 222 -9.81 -14.28 -9.86
N LYS A 223 -10.91 -13.52 -9.89
CA LYS A 223 -10.91 -12.08 -10.10
C LYS A 223 -11.09 -11.26 -8.82
N VAL A 224 -11.41 -11.89 -7.69
CA VAL A 224 -11.74 -11.17 -6.46
C VAL A 224 -10.66 -10.14 -6.10
N ALA A 225 -11.09 -8.93 -5.74
CA ALA A 225 -10.26 -7.78 -5.41
C ALA A 225 -9.37 -7.23 -6.54
N ILE A 226 -9.38 -7.81 -7.74
CA ILE A 226 -8.70 -7.23 -8.91
C ILE A 226 -9.41 -5.93 -9.30
N ILE A 227 -8.64 -4.89 -9.56
CA ILE A 227 -9.14 -3.58 -9.94
C ILE A 227 -9.67 -3.63 -11.37
N ASP A 228 -10.95 -3.31 -11.52
CA ASP A 228 -11.58 -3.10 -12.82
C ASP A 228 -11.29 -1.69 -13.33
N THR A 229 -11.48 -0.67 -12.48
CA THR A 229 -11.13 0.72 -12.79
C THR A 229 -10.68 1.48 -11.55
N TYR A 230 -9.80 2.45 -11.75
CA TYR A 230 -9.45 3.47 -10.76
C TYR A 230 -9.78 4.84 -11.34
N LYS A 231 -10.56 5.62 -10.59
CA LYS A 231 -11.09 6.93 -11.04
C LYS A 231 -11.80 6.85 -12.41
N GLY A 232 -12.51 5.75 -12.64
CA GLY A 232 -13.27 5.49 -13.87
C GLY A 232 -12.41 5.15 -15.09
N LYS A 233 -11.10 4.94 -14.94
CA LYS A 233 -10.18 4.58 -16.02
C LYS A 233 -9.50 3.24 -15.74
N ARG A 234 -9.12 2.54 -16.82
CA ARG A 234 -8.26 1.34 -16.78
C ARG A 234 -6.77 1.65 -16.96
N ASN A 235 -6.46 2.89 -17.34
CA ASN A 235 -5.12 3.38 -17.57
C ASN A 235 -4.93 4.72 -16.83
N LEU A 236 -3.70 5.04 -16.40
CA LEU A 236 -3.39 6.17 -15.53
C LEU A 236 -3.22 7.50 -16.26
N SER A 237 -2.95 7.49 -17.56
CA SER A 237 -2.54 8.65 -18.38
C SER A 237 -1.24 9.32 -17.88
N TYR A 238 -0.33 8.55 -17.28
CA TYR A 238 0.99 9.01 -16.84
C TYR A 238 2.14 8.43 -17.65
N TRP A 239 1.95 7.22 -18.19
CA TRP A 239 2.99 6.47 -18.88
C TRP A 239 2.56 6.16 -20.31
N GLU A 240 3.52 5.77 -21.14
CA GLU A 240 3.24 5.31 -22.50
C GLU A 240 3.05 3.79 -22.54
N SER A 241 2.21 3.32 -23.48
CA SER A 241 2.01 1.90 -23.77
C SER A 241 1.51 1.08 -22.56
N TYR A 242 1.97 -0.16 -22.40
CA TYR A 242 1.57 -1.09 -21.34
C TYR A 242 1.92 -0.61 -19.93
N CYS A 243 2.87 0.31 -19.79
CA CYS A 243 3.27 0.87 -18.48
C CYS A 243 2.15 1.69 -17.82
N ASP A 244 1.15 2.10 -18.59
CA ASP A 244 0.03 2.93 -18.11
C ASP A 244 -1.15 2.11 -17.60
N MET A 245 -1.12 0.78 -17.76
CA MET A 245 -2.21 -0.11 -17.38
C MET A 245 -2.36 -0.24 -15.86
N ILE A 246 -3.60 -0.47 -15.43
CA ILE A 246 -3.95 -0.76 -14.05
C ILE A 246 -4.36 -2.23 -13.98
N ASN A 247 -3.44 -3.10 -13.54
CA ASN A 247 -3.73 -4.51 -13.34
C ASN A 247 -3.53 -4.94 -11.87
N GLY A 248 -4.09 -6.10 -11.55
CA GLY A 248 -3.94 -6.72 -10.24
C GLY A 248 -4.84 -6.10 -9.17
N THR A 249 -4.50 -6.36 -7.91
CA THR A 249 -5.26 -5.89 -6.74
C THR A 249 -4.65 -4.61 -6.14
N ASP A 250 -5.13 -4.19 -4.98
CA ASP A 250 -4.52 -3.13 -4.16
C ASP A 250 -3.41 -3.66 -3.21
N ALA A 251 -2.96 -4.90 -3.43
CA ALA A 251 -2.02 -5.67 -2.60
C ALA A 251 -2.47 -5.97 -1.16
N ALA A 252 -3.68 -5.57 -0.74
CA ALA A 252 -4.20 -5.95 0.57
C ALA A 252 -4.68 -7.40 0.60
N SER A 253 -5.12 -7.91 -0.56
CA SER A 253 -5.52 -9.29 -0.76
C SER A 253 -5.30 -9.71 -2.21
N PHE A 254 -5.25 -11.02 -2.45
CA PHE A 254 -5.13 -11.63 -3.78
C PHE A 254 -6.18 -12.72 -3.94
N PRO A 255 -6.54 -13.09 -5.18
CA PRO A 255 -7.37 -14.25 -5.44
C PRO A 255 -6.84 -15.51 -4.72
N PRO A 256 -7.73 -16.39 -4.23
CA PRO A 256 -7.33 -17.58 -3.47
C PRO A 256 -6.65 -18.62 -4.35
N PHE A 257 -6.03 -19.62 -3.71
CA PHE A 257 -5.32 -20.73 -4.38
C PHE A 257 -4.08 -20.27 -5.17
N VAL A 258 -3.34 -19.29 -4.61
CA VAL A 258 -2.10 -18.77 -5.20
C VAL A 258 -1.05 -19.88 -5.36
N GLU A 259 -0.49 -20.00 -6.56
CA GLU A 259 0.59 -20.94 -6.87
C GLU A 259 1.96 -20.27 -6.73
N LYS A 260 3.00 -21.06 -6.42
CA LYS A 260 4.39 -20.55 -6.32
C LYS A 260 4.95 -20.06 -7.66
N SER A 261 4.44 -20.57 -8.77
CA SER A 261 4.76 -20.16 -10.14
C SER A 261 4.08 -18.85 -10.54
N GLN A 262 3.05 -18.42 -9.81
CA GLN A 262 2.23 -17.27 -10.18
C GLN A 262 2.95 -15.95 -9.90
N VAL A 263 2.88 -15.02 -10.86
CA VAL A 263 3.28 -13.63 -10.66
C VAL A 263 2.07 -12.86 -10.14
N LEU A 264 2.21 -12.21 -8.99
CA LEU A 264 1.14 -11.41 -8.40
C LEU A 264 1.32 -9.95 -8.77
N GLN A 265 0.39 -9.42 -9.56
CA GLN A 265 0.34 -8.02 -9.94
C GLN A 265 -0.50 -7.21 -8.94
N PHE A 266 -0.11 -5.98 -8.72
CA PHE A 266 -0.90 -5.02 -7.96
C PHE A 266 -0.61 -3.58 -8.38
N PHE A 267 -1.62 -2.73 -8.21
CA PHE A 267 -1.52 -1.30 -8.42
C PHE A 267 -1.26 -0.60 -7.08
N SER A 268 -0.30 0.33 -7.08
CA SER A 268 -0.04 1.20 -5.95
C SER A 268 -0.15 2.66 -6.40
N SER A 269 -1.19 3.35 -5.92
CA SER A 269 -1.44 4.75 -6.21
C SER A 269 -0.32 5.66 -5.71
N ASP A 270 0.31 5.32 -4.59
CA ASP A 270 1.42 6.08 -3.98
C ASP A 270 2.64 6.20 -4.93
N ILE A 271 2.92 5.18 -5.75
CA ILE A 271 4.01 5.20 -6.76
C ILE A 271 3.49 5.41 -8.19
N CYS A 272 2.19 5.67 -8.36
CA CYS A 272 1.54 5.97 -9.64
C CYS A 272 1.76 4.91 -10.73
N ARG A 273 1.84 3.62 -10.38
CA ARG A 273 2.04 2.53 -11.35
C ARG A 273 1.63 1.15 -10.83
N GLU A 274 1.47 0.22 -11.76
CA GLU A 274 1.47 -1.21 -11.48
C GLU A 274 2.89 -1.71 -11.17
N THR A 275 2.97 -2.69 -10.26
CA THR A 275 4.15 -3.53 -10.05
C THR A 275 3.72 -4.98 -9.80
N CYS A 276 4.70 -5.89 -9.73
CA CYS A 276 4.46 -7.29 -9.44
C CYS A 276 5.44 -7.83 -8.39
N VAL A 277 5.08 -8.97 -7.80
CA VAL A 277 5.93 -9.74 -6.87
C VAL A 277 6.01 -11.20 -7.29
N HIS A 278 7.16 -11.80 -7.02
CA HIS A 278 7.48 -13.18 -7.30
C HIS A 278 7.65 -13.97 -6.00
N PHE A 279 7.28 -15.24 -6.02
CA PHE A 279 7.57 -16.15 -4.93
C PHE A 279 9.08 -16.21 -4.68
N THR A 280 9.47 -16.10 -3.40
CA THR A 280 10.88 -16.18 -2.99
C THR A 280 11.12 -17.41 -2.13
N SER A 281 10.43 -17.50 -0.99
CA SER A 281 10.60 -18.57 -0.02
C SER A 281 9.30 -18.87 0.73
N SER A 282 9.25 -20.01 1.41
CA SER A 282 8.12 -20.40 2.25
C SER A 282 8.45 -20.13 3.73
N PHE A 283 7.52 -19.55 4.46
CA PHE A 283 7.64 -19.24 5.88
C PHE A 283 6.31 -19.50 6.59
N SER A 284 6.38 -19.90 7.86
CA SER A 284 5.21 -20.15 8.71
C SER A 284 5.07 -18.99 9.70
N ILE A 285 3.92 -18.31 9.67
CA ILE A 285 3.61 -17.23 10.60
C ILE A 285 2.72 -17.82 11.70
N CYS A 286 3.25 -17.94 12.92
CA CYS A 286 2.44 -18.29 14.08
C CYS A 286 1.66 -17.04 14.51
N LYS A 287 0.32 -17.13 14.57
CA LYS A 287 -0.47 -16.13 15.29
C LYS A 287 -0.18 -16.31 16.79
N SER A 288 0.49 -15.33 17.39
CA SER A 288 0.62 -15.18 18.85
C SER A 288 -0.73 -14.88 19.49
#